data_AF-A0A960XVH3-F1
#
_entry.id   AF-A0A960XVH3-F1
#
_cell.length_a   1.000
_cell.length_b   1.000
_cell.length_c   1.000
_cell.angle_alpha   90.00
_cell.angle_beta   90.00
_cell.angle_gamma   90.00
#
_symmetry.space_group_name_H-M   'P 1'
#
loop_
_entity.id
_entity.type
_entity.pdbx_description
1 polymer ?
#
loop_
_entity_poly.entity_id
_entity_poly.type
_entity_poly.pdbx_seq_one_letter_code
_entity_poly.pdbx_strand_id
1 'polypeptide(L)'
;MHAPRLDSIQLYSAAEHPALDWPETEEAQAVRQMFEPIAKDGFEQDFCNIHSQLLLLRLKNAVLPAMLCEGAYDDAFISNVVGQYTDYSRDELDSFDSKHLRWGAYAFLTVLKSALIRFQVNKCIAINNWPFASNLHPELSVDDLQAIKELCIERYPDHAVLFRSVNPELDAGLCFGLESCGFQEIFSRQVWMLNPDAKTLKIRHLKKDLQLLEDSPYRILKHHEIRQEDAP
;
A
#
# COMPACT_ATOMS: atom_id res chain seq x y z
N MET A 1 22.24 -4.40 24.09
CA MET A 1 21.33 -4.84 23.00
C MET A 1 20.33 -5.80 23.62
N HIS A 2 19.14 -5.31 23.95
CA HIS A 2 18.03 -6.18 24.33
C HIS A 2 17.47 -6.77 23.04
N ALA A 3 17.43 -8.11 22.93
CA ALA A 3 16.70 -8.76 21.85
C ALA A 3 15.21 -8.33 21.94
N PRO A 4 14.59 -7.91 20.83
CA PRO A 4 13.15 -7.68 20.82
C PRO A 4 12.45 -8.98 21.25
N ARG A 5 11.55 -8.90 22.22
CA ARG A 5 10.75 -10.08 22.58
C ARG A 5 9.69 -10.26 21.50
N LEU A 6 9.86 -11.29 20.68
CA LEU A 6 8.85 -11.78 19.73
C LEU A 6 7.49 -12.04 20.42
N ASP A 7 7.46 -12.18 21.75
CA ASP A 7 6.24 -12.30 22.56
C ASP A 7 5.24 -11.13 22.38
N SER A 8 5.66 -9.96 21.88
CA SER A 8 4.79 -8.79 21.70
C SER A 8 4.26 -8.58 20.28
N ILE A 9 4.61 -9.45 19.33
CA ILE A 9 4.18 -9.33 17.94
C ILE A 9 3.72 -10.68 17.38
N GLN A 10 2.56 -10.70 16.74
CA GLN A 10 2.01 -11.92 16.15
C GLN A 10 1.37 -11.64 14.80
N LEU A 11 1.37 -12.66 13.94
CA LEU A 11 0.81 -12.61 12.60
C LEU A 11 -0.31 -13.64 12.50
N TYR A 12 -1.47 -13.20 12.05
CA TYR A 12 -2.69 -13.98 11.98
C TYR A 12 -3.17 -14.04 10.54
N SER A 13 -3.59 -15.22 10.09
CA SER A 13 -4.33 -15.35 8.84
C SER A 13 -5.80 -14.95 9.00
N ALA A 14 -6.50 -14.79 7.88
CA ALA A 14 -7.95 -14.56 7.88
C ALA A 14 -8.74 -15.64 8.66
N ALA A 15 -8.26 -16.88 8.73
CA ALA A 15 -8.92 -17.94 9.51
C ALA A 15 -8.69 -17.78 11.03
N GLU A 16 -7.60 -17.14 11.44
CA GLU A 16 -7.17 -17.02 12.83
C GLU A 16 -7.57 -15.68 13.45
N HIS A 17 -8.12 -14.75 12.68
CA HIS A 17 -8.58 -13.44 13.15
C HIS A 17 -9.53 -13.47 14.36
N PRO A 18 -10.41 -14.49 14.57
CA PRO A 18 -11.28 -14.54 15.75
C PRO A 18 -10.51 -14.73 17.06
N ALA A 19 -9.27 -15.21 17.01
CA ALA A 19 -8.40 -15.40 18.17
C ALA A 19 -7.54 -14.15 18.48
N LEU A 20 -7.65 -13.09 17.69
CA LEU A 20 -6.88 -11.87 17.87
C LEU A 20 -7.46 -11.03 19.01
N ASP A 21 -6.60 -10.65 19.96
CA ASP A 21 -6.94 -9.71 21.03
C ASP A 21 -6.88 -8.27 20.49
N TRP A 22 -8.03 -7.75 20.07
CA TRP A 22 -8.17 -6.45 19.43
C TRP A 22 -7.97 -5.30 20.43
N PRO A 23 -7.04 -4.36 20.18
CA PRO A 23 -6.95 -3.13 20.96
C PRO A 23 -8.26 -2.34 20.97
N GLU A 24 -8.53 -1.69 22.09
CA GLU A 24 -9.57 -0.65 22.20
C GLU A 24 -9.06 0.70 21.66
N THR A 25 -8.41 0.71 20.50
CA THR A 25 -8.02 1.94 19.79
C THR A 25 -8.89 2.17 18.56
N GLU A 26 -9.11 3.42 18.17
CA GLU A 26 -9.94 3.75 17.00
C GLU A 26 -9.38 3.12 15.73
N GLU A 27 -8.06 3.11 15.56
CA GLU A 27 -7.40 2.51 14.40
C GLU A 27 -7.60 1.00 14.35
N ALA A 28 -7.49 0.30 15.48
CA ALA A 28 -7.69 -1.14 15.53
C ALA A 28 -9.15 -1.51 15.24
N GLN A 29 -10.11 -0.72 15.72
CA GLN A 29 -11.52 -0.93 15.41
C GLN A 29 -11.84 -0.64 13.94
N ALA A 30 -11.22 0.39 13.35
CA ALA A 30 -11.34 0.65 11.91
C ALA A 30 -10.78 -0.51 11.08
N VAL A 31 -9.60 -1.03 11.46
CA VAL A 31 -9.01 -2.21 10.81
C VAL A 31 -9.94 -3.41 10.88
N ARG A 32 -10.51 -3.67 12.05
CA ARG A 32 -11.46 -4.75 12.29
C ARG A 32 -12.71 -4.63 11.41
N GLN A 33 -13.35 -3.46 11.39
CA GLN A 33 -14.56 -3.22 10.62
C GLN A 33 -14.35 -3.43 9.12
N MET A 34 -13.16 -3.09 8.61
CA MET A 34 -12.82 -3.31 7.22
C MET A 34 -12.42 -4.76 6.93
N PHE A 35 -11.70 -5.41 7.84
CA PHE A 35 -11.16 -6.75 7.63
C PHE A 35 -12.21 -7.85 7.78
N GLU A 36 -13.11 -7.76 8.77
CA GLU A 36 -14.08 -8.83 9.08
C GLU A 36 -14.97 -9.23 7.88
N PRO A 37 -15.54 -8.30 7.09
CA PRO A 37 -16.30 -8.66 5.88
C PRO A 37 -15.44 -9.40 4.86
N ILE A 38 -14.25 -8.89 4.57
CA ILE A 38 -13.32 -9.43 3.58
C ILE A 38 -12.84 -10.84 3.98
N ALA A 39 -12.61 -11.05 5.28
CA ALA A 39 -12.19 -12.35 5.82
C ALA A 39 -13.30 -13.41 5.77
N LYS A 40 -14.57 -12.99 5.88
CA LYS A 40 -15.72 -13.89 5.92
C LYS A 40 -16.06 -14.44 4.52
N ASP A 41 -16.09 -13.56 3.53
CA ASP A 41 -16.51 -13.90 2.16
C ASP A 41 -15.31 -14.35 1.32
N GLY A 42 -14.08 -14.07 1.78
CA GLY A 42 -12.83 -14.51 1.17
C GLY A 42 -12.28 -13.44 0.24
N PHE A 43 -11.03 -13.08 0.45
CA PHE A 43 -10.35 -11.95 -0.21
C PHE A 43 -10.46 -11.98 -1.75
N GLU A 44 -10.39 -13.15 -2.38
CA GLU A 44 -10.50 -13.29 -3.85
C GLU A 44 -11.92 -13.02 -4.40
N GLN A 45 -12.97 -13.13 -3.57
CA GLN A 45 -14.33 -12.80 -4.00
C GLN A 45 -14.55 -11.30 -4.14
N ASP A 46 -13.91 -10.51 -3.27
CA ASP A 46 -14.00 -9.06 -3.28
C ASP A 46 -13.00 -8.42 -4.27
N PHE A 47 -11.86 -9.09 -4.51
CA PHE A 47 -10.76 -8.57 -5.33
C PHE A 47 -10.31 -9.59 -6.39
N CYS A 48 -10.95 -9.55 -7.56
CA CYS A 48 -10.67 -10.47 -8.67
C CYS A 48 -9.29 -10.29 -9.35
N ASN A 49 -8.55 -9.24 -9.01
CA ASN A 49 -7.24 -8.91 -9.57
C ASN A 49 -6.13 -8.85 -8.50
N ILE A 50 -6.35 -9.45 -7.32
CA ILE A 50 -5.35 -9.56 -6.27
C ILE A 50 -5.35 -11.01 -5.75
N HIS A 51 -4.32 -11.76 -6.11
CA HIS A 51 -4.11 -13.15 -5.70
C HIS A 51 -3.02 -13.18 -4.63
N SER A 52 -3.32 -12.59 -3.47
CA SER A 52 -2.41 -12.51 -2.32
C SER A 52 -3.17 -12.76 -1.04
N GLN A 53 -2.50 -13.33 -0.06
CA GLN A 53 -3.13 -13.62 1.23
C GLN A 53 -3.11 -12.38 2.12
N LEU A 54 -4.29 -11.95 2.58
CA LEU A 54 -4.40 -10.91 3.59
C LEU A 54 -4.15 -11.50 4.99
N LEU A 55 -3.32 -10.81 5.76
CA LEU A 55 -2.85 -11.15 7.09
C LEU A 55 -3.10 -9.98 8.04
N LEU A 56 -3.15 -10.26 9.34
CA LEU A 56 -3.18 -9.25 10.39
C LEU A 56 -1.92 -9.37 11.24
N LEU A 57 -1.18 -8.28 11.32
CA LEU A 57 -0.02 -8.13 12.18
C LEU A 57 -0.46 -7.41 13.46
N ARG A 58 -0.45 -8.13 14.58
CA ARG A 58 -0.73 -7.59 15.91
C ARG A 58 0.57 -7.11 16.55
N LEU A 59 0.68 -5.81 16.78
CA LEU A 59 1.71 -5.19 17.63
C LEU A 59 1.20 -5.11 19.07
N LYS A 60 1.85 -4.39 19.98
CA LYS A 60 1.32 -4.17 21.34
C LYS A 60 0.10 -3.26 21.35
N ASN A 61 0.15 -2.14 20.63
CA ASN A 61 -0.88 -1.09 20.65
C ASN A 61 -1.57 -0.87 19.29
N ALA A 62 -1.25 -1.65 18.27
CA ALA A 62 -1.80 -1.51 16.93
C ALA A 62 -2.06 -2.87 16.28
N VAL A 63 -2.89 -2.84 15.24
CA VAL A 63 -3.10 -3.95 14.30
C VAL A 63 -2.88 -3.38 12.90
N LEU A 64 -1.99 -3.99 12.12
CA LEU A 64 -1.73 -3.60 10.74
C LEU A 64 -2.18 -4.73 9.81
N PRO A 65 -2.85 -4.45 8.69
CA PRO A 65 -2.97 -5.44 7.64
C PRO A 65 -1.58 -5.71 7.03
N ALA A 66 -1.35 -6.93 6.58
CA ALA A 66 -0.22 -7.26 5.75
C ALA A 66 -0.71 -8.12 4.57
N MET A 67 -0.02 -8.02 3.45
CA MET A 67 -0.33 -8.79 2.26
C MET A 67 0.86 -9.69 1.94
N LEU A 68 0.64 -11.00 1.97
CA LEU A 68 1.61 -12.00 1.56
C LEU A 68 1.43 -12.28 0.06
N CYS A 69 2.42 -11.86 -0.72
CA CYS A 69 2.47 -12.05 -2.15
C CYS A 69 3.36 -13.28 -2.46
N GLU A 70 2.79 -14.28 -3.13
CA GLU A 70 3.52 -15.52 -3.49
C GLU A 70 4.13 -15.50 -4.90
N GLY A 71 3.98 -14.38 -5.62
CA GLY A 71 4.58 -14.20 -6.94
C GLY A 71 3.60 -14.17 -8.12
N ALA A 72 2.34 -13.76 -7.91
CA ALA A 72 1.43 -13.48 -9.03
C ALA A 72 1.96 -12.31 -9.89
N TYR A 73 1.81 -12.40 -11.22
CA TYR A 73 2.36 -11.42 -12.17
C TYR A 73 1.30 -10.69 -13.00
N ASP A 74 0.05 -11.14 -12.95
CA ASP A 74 -1.10 -10.52 -13.64
C ASP A 74 -1.98 -9.70 -12.67
N ASP A 75 -1.51 -9.60 -11.43
CA ASP A 75 -2.17 -8.87 -10.34
C ASP A 75 -2.06 -7.36 -10.49
N ALA A 76 -2.96 -6.66 -9.79
CA ALA A 76 -2.89 -5.24 -9.56
C ALA A 76 -1.52 -4.82 -9.02
N PHE A 77 -1.09 -3.59 -9.33
CA PHE A 77 0.18 -3.03 -8.85
C PHE A 77 0.34 -3.02 -7.32
N ILE A 78 -0.73 -3.28 -6.57
CA ILE A 78 -0.74 -3.31 -5.12
C ILE A 78 -0.03 -4.55 -4.56
N SER A 79 -0.13 -5.69 -5.25
CA SER A 79 0.56 -6.96 -4.92
C SER A 79 1.68 -7.31 -5.90
N ASN A 80 1.76 -6.64 -7.05
CA ASN A 80 2.68 -6.97 -8.14
C ASN A 80 3.81 -5.93 -8.30
N VAL A 81 4.95 -6.16 -7.64
CA VAL A 81 6.15 -5.30 -7.71
C VAL A 81 6.75 -5.27 -9.13
N VAL A 82 6.83 -6.43 -9.80
CA VAL A 82 7.33 -6.51 -11.18
C VAL A 82 6.47 -5.67 -12.11
N GLY A 83 5.14 -5.86 -12.08
CA GLY A 83 4.19 -5.11 -12.89
C GLY A 83 4.33 -3.60 -12.67
N GLN A 84 4.51 -3.17 -11.42
CA GLN A 84 4.73 -1.76 -11.08
C GLN A 84 5.94 -1.15 -11.82
N TYR A 85 7.06 -1.87 -11.93
CA TYR A 85 8.27 -1.36 -12.59
C TYR A 85 8.33 -1.63 -14.09
N THR A 86 7.57 -2.57 -14.61
CA THR A 86 7.67 -2.97 -16.01
C THR A 86 6.42 -2.69 -16.82
N ASP A 87 5.26 -3.14 -16.36
CA ASP A 87 4.05 -3.15 -17.18
C ASP A 87 3.45 -1.75 -17.27
N TYR A 88 3.30 -1.05 -16.14
CA TYR A 88 2.89 0.36 -16.13
C TYR A 88 3.85 1.25 -16.91
N SER A 89 5.16 1.01 -16.76
CA SER A 89 6.17 1.77 -17.50
C SER A 89 6.09 1.50 -19.00
N ARG A 90 5.65 0.31 -19.44
CA ARG A 90 5.41 0.01 -20.86
C ARG A 90 4.17 0.71 -21.38
N ASP A 91 3.09 0.74 -20.62
CA ASP A 91 1.86 1.43 -21.02
C ASP A 91 2.11 2.93 -21.25
N GLU A 92 2.98 3.54 -20.44
CA GLU A 92 3.40 4.93 -20.60
C GLU A 92 4.32 5.17 -21.81
N LEU A 93 4.95 4.14 -22.39
CA LEU A 93 5.82 4.30 -23.56
C LEU A 93 5.04 4.76 -24.81
N ASP A 94 3.73 4.55 -24.85
CA ASP A 94 2.91 5.00 -25.97
C ASP A 94 2.80 6.52 -26.08
N SER A 95 3.06 7.23 -24.98
CA SER A 95 3.15 8.69 -24.89
C SER A 95 4.41 9.26 -25.56
N PHE A 96 5.39 8.43 -25.95
CA PHE A 96 6.66 8.89 -26.54
C PHE A 96 6.56 9.06 -28.05
N ASP A 97 6.87 10.25 -28.57
CA ASP A 97 6.83 10.53 -30.02
C ASP A 97 7.86 9.72 -30.83
N SER A 98 9.02 9.41 -30.25
CA SER A 98 10.11 8.71 -30.93
C SER A 98 9.93 7.20 -30.94
N LYS A 99 9.71 6.64 -32.14
CA LYS A 99 9.56 5.18 -32.36
C LYS A 99 10.81 4.39 -31.96
N HIS A 100 12.00 4.92 -32.18
CA HIS A 100 13.26 4.24 -31.83
C HIS A 100 13.46 4.18 -30.31
N LEU A 101 13.14 5.26 -29.61
CA LEU A 101 13.22 5.30 -28.15
C LEU A 101 12.18 4.38 -27.53
N ARG A 102 10.95 4.38 -28.04
CA ARG A 102 9.88 3.47 -27.64
C ARG A 102 10.30 2.01 -27.77
N TRP A 103 10.84 1.64 -28.93
CA TRP A 103 11.30 0.27 -29.17
C TRP A 103 12.45 -0.14 -28.23
N GLY A 104 13.45 0.74 -28.06
CA GLY A 104 14.58 0.48 -27.16
C GLY A 104 14.15 0.32 -25.70
N ALA A 105 13.27 1.21 -25.23
CA ALA A 105 12.70 1.13 -23.89
C ALA A 105 11.84 -0.12 -23.69
N TYR A 106 11.03 -0.49 -24.68
CA TYR A 106 10.22 -1.71 -24.64
C TYR A 106 11.10 -2.97 -24.54
N ALA A 107 12.16 -3.04 -25.35
CA ALA A 107 13.12 -4.14 -25.30
C ALA A 107 13.82 -4.22 -23.93
N PHE A 108 14.25 -3.07 -23.38
CA PHE A 108 14.84 -2.99 -22.05
C PHE A 108 13.86 -3.46 -20.96
N LEU A 109 12.63 -2.96 -20.94
CA LEU A 109 11.59 -3.36 -19.97
C LEU A 109 11.22 -4.84 -20.12
N THR A 110 11.37 -5.43 -21.30
CA THR A 110 11.21 -6.87 -21.54
C THR A 110 12.29 -7.69 -20.88
N VAL A 111 13.55 -7.30 -21.04
CA VAL A 111 14.68 -7.96 -20.37
C VAL A 111 14.59 -7.78 -18.86
N LEU A 112 14.26 -6.57 -18.39
CA LEU A 112 14.10 -6.27 -16.97
C LEU A 112 13.00 -7.12 -16.33
N LYS A 113 11.81 -7.22 -16.96
CA LYS A 113 10.71 -8.07 -16.47
C LYS A 113 11.16 -9.52 -16.30
N SER A 114 11.81 -10.08 -17.32
CA SER A 114 12.33 -11.45 -17.27
C SER A 114 13.34 -11.65 -16.13
N ALA A 115 14.22 -10.68 -15.90
CA ALA A 115 15.18 -10.73 -14.79
C ALA A 115 14.46 -10.69 -13.43
N LEU A 116 13.51 -9.76 -13.22
CA LEU A 116 12.80 -9.63 -11.95
C LEU A 116 11.94 -10.87 -11.63
N ILE A 117 11.29 -11.46 -12.64
CA ILE A 117 10.58 -12.75 -12.51
C ILE A 117 11.56 -13.85 -12.08
N ARG A 118 12.74 -13.90 -12.73
CA ARG A 118 13.77 -14.91 -12.43
C ARG A 118 14.32 -14.81 -11.01
N PHE A 119 14.34 -13.61 -10.44
CA PHE A 119 14.72 -13.35 -9.05
C PHE A 119 13.55 -13.37 -8.06
N GLN A 120 12.33 -13.70 -8.52
CA GLN A 120 11.12 -13.82 -7.69
C GLN A 120 10.82 -12.55 -6.87
N VAL A 121 11.03 -11.36 -7.44
CA VAL A 121 10.86 -10.08 -6.73
C VAL A 121 9.43 -9.84 -6.20
N ASN A 122 8.43 -10.53 -6.75
CA ASN A 122 7.05 -10.49 -6.24
C ASN A 122 6.81 -11.35 -4.99
N LYS A 123 7.78 -12.15 -4.56
CA LYS A 123 7.69 -12.83 -3.26
C LYS A 123 8.04 -11.86 -2.16
N CYS A 124 7.00 -11.27 -1.57
CA CYS A 124 7.15 -10.27 -0.54
C CYS A 124 6.01 -10.33 0.47
N ILE A 125 6.26 -9.76 1.64
CA ILE A 125 5.25 -9.42 2.63
C ILE A 125 5.17 -7.89 2.72
N ALA A 126 4.06 -7.34 2.23
CA ALA A 126 3.83 -5.91 2.24
C ALA A 126 3.11 -5.50 3.53
N ILE A 127 3.79 -4.75 4.40
CA ILE A 127 3.30 -4.32 5.71
C ILE A 127 2.43 -3.07 5.56
N ASN A 128 1.33 -3.05 6.32
CA ASN A 128 0.28 -2.02 6.25
C ASN A 128 -0.24 -1.83 4.81
N ASN A 129 -0.44 -2.94 4.10
CA ASN A 129 -0.88 -2.93 2.71
C ASN A 129 -2.35 -3.34 2.59
N TRP A 130 -3.22 -2.33 2.50
CA TRP A 130 -4.62 -2.52 2.12
C TRP A 130 -4.73 -2.79 0.61
N PRO A 131 -5.84 -3.36 0.14
CA PRO A 131 -6.17 -3.42 -1.29
C PRO A 131 -6.57 -2.03 -1.85
N PHE A 132 -5.91 -0.97 -1.39
CA PHE A 132 -6.10 0.40 -1.81
C PHE A 132 -4.80 0.98 -2.37
N ALA A 133 -4.96 2.02 -3.19
CA ALA A 133 -3.83 2.66 -3.84
C ALA A 133 -2.95 3.49 -2.89
N SER A 134 -3.49 3.93 -1.75
CA SER A 134 -2.80 4.79 -0.77
C SER A 134 -3.05 4.25 0.63
N ASN A 135 -1.96 3.98 1.35
CA ASN A 135 -1.99 3.44 2.71
C ASN A 135 -1.31 4.45 3.62
N LEU A 136 -2.03 4.92 4.65
CA LEU A 136 -1.48 5.77 5.69
C LEU A 136 -0.85 4.89 6.77
N HIS A 137 0.36 5.23 7.19
CA HIS A 137 1.04 4.51 8.26
C HIS A 137 0.70 5.12 9.62
N PRO A 138 0.44 4.29 10.64
CA PRO A 138 0.45 4.78 12.00
C PRO A 138 1.88 5.09 12.43
N GLU A 139 2.03 5.80 13.54
CA GLU A 139 3.34 5.98 14.16
C GLU A 139 3.88 4.62 14.65
N LEU A 140 5.02 4.22 14.10
CA LEU A 140 5.73 3.00 14.45
C LEU A 140 7.09 3.36 15.03
N SER A 141 7.43 2.79 16.19
CA SER A 141 8.75 2.98 16.79
C SER A 141 9.81 2.13 16.07
N VAL A 142 11.09 2.47 16.24
CA VAL A 142 12.20 1.65 15.71
C VAL A 142 12.14 0.22 16.26
N ASP A 143 11.73 0.05 17.51
CA ASP A 143 11.57 -1.27 18.13
C ASP A 143 10.43 -2.07 17.48
N ASP A 144 9.31 -1.41 17.14
CA ASP A 144 8.21 -2.05 16.39
C ASP A 144 8.69 -2.50 15.01
N LEU A 145 9.38 -1.63 14.27
CA LEU A 145 9.90 -1.94 12.94
C LEU A 145 10.92 -3.09 12.96
N GLN A 146 11.79 -3.11 13.98
CA GLN A 146 12.75 -4.19 14.16
C GLN A 146 12.03 -5.51 14.47
N ALA A 147 11.02 -5.49 15.35
CA ALA A 147 10.23 -6.68 15.69
C ALA A 147 9.44 -7.21 14.47
N ILE A 148 8.86 -6.31 13.66
CA ILE A 148 8.19 -6.67 12.40
C ILE A 148 9.17 -7.37 11.46
N LYS A 149 10.35 -6.78 11.26
CA LYS A 149 11.38 -7.32 10.38
C LYS A 149 11.81 -8.72 10.83
N GLU A 150 12.11 -8.90 12.11
CA GLU A 150 12.53 -10.18 12.68
C GLU A 150 11.44 -11.24 12.53
N LEU A 151 10.19 -10.92 12.88
CA LEU A 151 9.06 -11.83 12.73
C LEU A 151 8.86 -12.27 11.27
N CYS A 152 8.93 -11.32 10.33
CA CYS A 152 8.75 -11.62 8.91
C CYS A 152 9.88 -12.49 8.35
N ILE A 153 11.14 -12.20 8.72
CA ILE A 153 12.29 -13.02 8.31
C ILE A 153 12.18 -14.44 8.88
N GLU A 154 11.70 -14.60 10.11
CA GLU A 154 11.52 -15.91 10.73
C GLU A 154 10.40 -16.71 10.05
N ARG A 155 9.24 -16.09 9.82
CA ARG A 155 8.06 -16.77 9.25
C ARG A 155 8.16 -16.98 7.74
N TYR A 156 8.78 -16.05 7.03
CA TYR A 156 8.82 -15.97 5.56
C TYR A 156 10.24 -15.66 5.08
N PRO A 157 11.22 -16.57 5.30
CA PRO A 157 12.64 -16.32 5.02
C PRO A 157 12.97 -16.08 3.54
N ASP A 158 12.11 -16.52 2.63
CA ASP A 158 12.26 -16.36 1.18
C ASP A 158 11.49 -15.15 0.62
N HIS A 159 10.88 -14.33 1.48
CA HIS A 159 10.07 -13.17 1.08
C HIS A 159 10.73 -11.86 1.49
N ALA A 160 10.74 -10.88 0.58
CA ALA A 160 11.17 -9.53 0.91
C ALA A 160 10.13 -8.84 1.82
N VAL A 161 10.59 -8.11 2.85
CA VAL A 161 9.70 -7.28 3.67
C VAL A 161 9.58 -5.91 3.03
N LEU A 162 8.37 -5.49 2.72
CA LEU A 162 8.11 -4.26 1.96
C LEU A 162 7.19 -3.31 2.74
N PHE A 163 7.60 -2.05 2.84
CA PHE A 163 6.74 -0.95 3.27
C PHE A 163 6.45 -0.08 2.05
N ARG A 164 5.17 0.09 1.72
CA ARG A 164 4.73 0.85 0.54
C ARG A 164 4.17 2.20 0.94
N SER A 165 4.13 3.12 -0.01
CA SER A 165 3.54 4.46 0.15
C SER A 165 4.17 5.30 1.27
N VAL A 166 5.42 5.02 1.63
CA VAL A 166 6.19 5.82 2.59
C VAL A 166 6.68 7.08 1.89
N ASN A 167 6.41 8.25 2.47
CA ASN A 167 6.80 9.54 1.92
C ASN A 167 7.48 10.40 2.99
N PRO A 168 8.72 10.89 2.79
CA PRO A 168 9.42 11.71 3.78
C PRO A 168 8.64 12.94 4.28
N GLU A 169 7.75 13.52 3.47
CA GLU A 169 6.95 14.69 3.84
C GLU A 169 5.81 14.36 4.82
N LEU A 170 5.31 13.12 4.82
CA LEU A 170 4.23 12.67 5.72
C LEU A 170 4.75 11.72 6.81
N ASP A 171 5.83 11.00 6.52
CA ASP A 171 6.28 9.82 7.25
C ASP A 171 7.77 9.93 7.65
N ALA A 172 8.29 11.14 7.88
CA ALA A 172 9.71 11.36 8.19
C ALA A 172 10.26 10.45 9.31
N GLY A 173 9.48 10.25 10.37
CA GLY A 173 9.84 9.36 11.48
C GLY A 173 9.91 7.89 11.06
N LEU A 174 8.99 7.45 10.20
CA LEU A 174 8.97 6.09 9.66
C LEU A 174 10.14 5.86 8.71
N CYS A 175 10.47 6.80 7.82
CA CYS A 175 11.66 6.75 6.96
C CYS A 175 12.91 6.52 7.80
N PHE A 176 13.13 7.35 8.81
CA PHE A 176 14.29 7.23 9.71
C PHE A 176 14.32 5.87 10.42
N GLY A 177 13.16 5.40 10.90
CA GLY A 177 13.07 4.11 11.59
C GLY A 177 13.38 2.93 10.67
N LEU A 178 12.86 2.94 9.44
CA LEU A 178 13.11 1.91 8.42
C LEU A 178 14.59 1.87 8.04
N GLU A 179 15.21 3.02 7.78
CA GLU A 179 16.66 3.11 7.51
C GLU A 179 17.49 2.58 8.69
N SER A 180 17.12 2.93 9.92
CA SER A 180 17.78 2.45 11.15
C SER A 180 17.68 0.92 11.30
N CYS A 181 16.60 0.33 10.79
CA CYS A 181 16.40 -1.12 10.74
C CYS A 181 17.05 -1.78 9.50
N GLY A 182 17.74 -1.04 8.63
CA GLY A 182 18.48 -1.55 7.48
C GLY A 182 17.63 -1.76 6.22
N PHE A 183 16.40 -1.23 6.18
CA PHE A 183 15.61 -1.21 4.95
C PHE A 183 16.26 -0.30 3.90
N GLN A 184 15.94 -0.57 2.63
CA GLN A 184 16.43 0.19 1.49
C GLN A 184 15.26 0.87 0.79
N GLU A 185 15.42 2.15 0.47
CA GLU A 185 14.42 2.90 -0.27
C GLU A 185 14.47 2.57 -1.76
N ILE A 186 13.28 2.39 -2.35
CA ILE A 186 13.13 2.22 -3.79
C ILE A 186 12.04 3.16 -4.26
N PHE A 187 12.34 3.95 -5.29
CA PHE A 187 11.36 4.86 -5.87
C PHE A 187 10.16 4.09 -6.43
N SER A 188 8.98 4.39 -5.91
CA SER A 188 7.74 3.69 -6.25
C SER A 188 6.93 4.43 -7.32
N ARG A 189 6.59 5.70 -7.05
CA ARG A 189 5.86 6.60 -7.96
C ARG A 189 5.99 8.04 -7.48
N GLN A 190 5.69 8.98 -8.37
CA GLN A 190 5.53 10.38 -7.99
C GLN A 190 4.15 10.61 -7.37
N VAL A 191 4.10 11.23 -6.20
CA VAL A 191 2.85 11.65 -5.53
C VAL A 191 2.83 13.17 -5.47
N TRP A 192 1.72 13.76 -5.91
CA TRP A 192 1.51 15.21 -5.84
C TRP A 192 0.78 15.54 -4.55
N MET A 193 1.41 16.37 -3.71
CA MET A 193 0.82 16.83 -2.46
C MET A 193 0.28 18.24 -2.62
N LEU A 194 -0.96 18.43 -2.16
CA LEU A 194 -1.63 19.72 -2.15
C LEU A 194 -1.79 20.17 -0.70
N ASN A 195 -1.11 21.25 -0.31
CA ASN A 195 -1.37 21.90 0.97
C ASN A 195 -2.58 22.84 0.80
N PRO A 196 -3.73 22.62 1.46
CA PRO A 196 -4.94 23.42 1.26
C PRO A 196 -4.87 24.76 1.99
N ASP A 197 -3.83 25.55 1.72
CA ASP A 197 -3.68 26.90 2.27
C ASP A 197 -4.38 27.97 1.40
N ALA A 198 -4.43 29.20 1.92
CA ALA A 198 -5.06 30.32 1.22
C ALA A 198 -4.36 30.70 -0.11
N LYS A 199 -3.14 30.21 -0.37
CA LYS A 199 -2.42 30.44 -1.64
C LYS A 199 -2.82 29.38 -2.67
N THR A 200 -2.99 28.14 -2.26
CA THR A 200 -3.49 27.05 -3.11
C THR A 200 -4.86 27.36 -3.71
N LEU A 201 -5.76 27.94 -2.91
CA LEU A 201 -7.08 28.42 -3.38
C LEU A 201 -7.00 29.51 -4.48
N LYS A 202 -5.82 30.09 -4.72
CA LYS A 202 -5.61 31.13 -5.73
C LYS A 202 -5.05 30.58 -7.04
N ILE A 203 -4.71 29.29 -7.11
CA ILE A 203 -4.21 28.64 -8.33
C ILE A 203 -5.27 28.76 -9.44
N ARG A 204 -4.86 29.24 -10.62
CA ARG A 204 -5.75 29.49 -11.75
C ARG A 204 -6.62 28.29 -12.13
N HIS A 205 -6.03 27.10 -12.13
CA HIS A 205 -6.73 25.85 -12.45
C HIS A 205 -7.82 25.56 -11.43
N LEU A 206 -7.50 25.61 -10.13
CA LEU A 206 -8.48 25.41 -9.07
C LEU A 206 -9.64 26.43 -9.14
N LYS A 207 -9.35 27.71 -9.44
CA LYS A 207 -10.42 28.70 -9.63
C LYS A 207 -11.35 28.35 -10.80
N LYS A 208 -10.78 27.86 -11.90
CA LYS A 208 -11.56 27.44 -13.07
C LYS A 208 -12.41 26.21 -12.74
N ASP A 209 -11.85 25.25 -12.03
CA ASP A 209 -12.57 24.03 -11.61
C ASP A 209 -13.71 24.38 -10.65
N LEU A 210 -13.49 25.30 -9.70
CA LEU A 210 -14.54 25.80 -8.81
C LEU A 210 -15.65 26.54 -9.58
N GLN A 211 -15.29 27.37 -10.56
CA GLN A 211 -16.28 28.04 -11.41
C GLN A 211 -17.11 27.03 -12.23
N LEU A 212 -16.46 26.00 -12.79
CA LEU A 212 -17.17 24.93 -13.49
C LEU A 212 -18.12 24.16 -12.56
N LEU A 213 -17.74 23.96 -11.30
CA LEU A 213 -18.59 23.34 -10.29
C LEU A 213 -19.79 24.22 -9.93
N GLU A 214 -19.59 25.54 -9.79
CA GLU A 214 -20.65 26.53 -9.55
C GLU A 214 -21.65 26.59 -10.72
N ASP A 215 -21.15 26.51 -11.96
CA ASP A 215 -21.98 26.53 -13.17
C ASP A 215 -22.64 25.16 -13.49
N SER A 216 -22.36 24.13 -12.68
CA SER A 216 -22.86 22.76 -12.92
C SER A 216 -24.25 22.54 -12.31
N PRO A 217 -25.02 21.55 -12.81
CA PRO A 217 -26.28 21.14 -12.17
C PRO A 217 -26.06 20.28 -10.91
N TYR A 218 -24.81 20.01 -10.52
CA TYR A 218 -24.49 19.13 -9.41
C TYR A 218 -24.56 19.87 -8.07
N ARG A 219 -24.98 19.16 -7.02
CA ARG A 219 -24.96 19.63 -5.64
C ARG A 219 -23.82 18.95 -4.88
N ILE A 220 -23.05 19.73 -4.13
CA ILE A 220 -22.07 19.19 -3.20
C ILE A 220 -22.80 18.70 -1.94
N LEU A 221 -22.64 17.42 -1.62
CA LEU A 221 -23.11 16.82 -0.37
C LEU A 221 -21.95 16.71 0.61
N LYS A 222 -22.17 17.09 1.86
CA LYS A 222 -21.25 16.81 2.97
C LYS A 222 -21.40 15.35 3.41
N HIS A 223 -20.40 14.83 4.12
CA HIS A 223 -20.38 13.44 4.55
C HIS A 223 -21.68 12.98 5.26
N HIS A 224 -22.26 13.80 6.14
CA HIS A 224 -23.51 13.47 6.84
C HIS A 224 -24.78 13.54 5.98
N GLU A 225 -24.69 14.11 4.77
CA GLU A 225 -25.79 14.17 3.81
C GLU A 225 -25.80 12.94 2.89
N ILE A 226 -24.70 12.19 2.81
CA ILE A 226 -24.57 10.96 2.02
C ILE A 226 -25.33 9.85 2.74
N ARG A 227 -26.23 9.18 2.02
CA ARG A 227 -27.07 8.09 2.52
C ARG A 227 -26.79 6.81 1.75
N GLN A 228 -27.28 5.70 2.28
CA GLN A 228 -27.15 4.40 1.64
C GLN A 228 -27.83 4.35 0.25
N GLU A 229 -28.88 5.17 0.04
CA GLU A 229 -29.56 5.32 -1.25
C GLU A 229 -28.71 6.01 -2.34
N ASP A 230 -27.61 6.68 -1.95
CA ASP A 230 -26.66 7.31 -2.88
C ASP A 230 -25.58 6.33 -3.36
N ALA A 231 -25.47 5.14 -2.77
CA ALA A 231 -24.52 4.11 -3.20
C ALA A 231 -25.05 3.38 -4.46
N PRO A 232 -24.18 3.10 -5.45
CA PRO A 232 -24.57 2.46 -6.72
C PRO A 232 -24.99 0.99 -6.57
#